data_AF-A0A2K3QBL6-F1
#
_entry.id   AF-A0A2K3QBL6-F1
#
_cell.length_a   1.000
_cell.length_b   1.000
_cell.length_c   1.000
_cell.angle_alpha   90.00
_cell.angle_beta   90.00
_cell.angle_gamma   90.00
#
_symmetry.space_group_name_H-M   'P 1'
#
loop_
_entity.id
_entity.type
_entity.pdbx_description
1 polymer ?
#
loop_
_entity_poly.entity_id
_entity_poly.type
_entity_poly.pdbx_seq_one_letter_code
_entity_poly.pdbx_strand_id
1 'polypeptide(L)'
;MEQGTLQPDFGRVATNFREAAVQLERCANLPAVDGGTRMMERMDMIMEQLVSLRQTVQQGFAEAGQRMDALDQKVTEMGQSMLALDRKVTVSNKNFTARLQNSIVVHESVDLAPLHSVVTGELMRGFPSNLQELDALTAREVDALLIQLGEPARGRPDARKRQLESALGVRTRALLTSAAGLRYHWAFIVGPKNETSGSRGQLSRVKDSLSFAGNPPTPQSVWQYEDREIPMAPTTRLLVRILVGKVKSKRRLESIFKTTPVRPDVYGWNCVEWVKEALESAGQDDRALGTAVTDWQSVRDTAMWYIECKHEAGRFGEYYDPTRASTWDMLEGKELIP
;
A
#
# COMPACT_ATOMS: atom_id res chain seq x y z
N MET A 1 67.66 -119.89 -10.20
CA MET A 1 67.90 -118.72 -9.34
C MET A 1 66.62 -118.44 -8.60
N GLU A 2 66.58 -118.84 -7.32
CA GLU A 2 65.46 -118.62 -6.41
C GLU A 2 65.20 -117.12 -6.24
N GLN A 3 64.01 -116.66 -6.62
CA GLN A 3 63.40 -115.50 -5.99
C GLN A 3 62.40 -116.04 -4.99
N GLY A 4 62.79 -116.11 -3.72
CA GLY A 4 61.91 -116.52 -2.63
C GLY A 4 60.61 -115.72 -2.69
N THR A 5 59.47 -116.43 -2.77
CA THR A 5 58.14 -115.82 -2.79
C THR A 5 57.93 -115.02 -1.50
N LEU A 6 58.01 -113.71 -1.61
CA LEU A 6 57.63 -112.77 -0.56
C LEU A 6 56.18 -113.05 -0.14
N GLN A 7 55.97 -113.44 1.11
CA GLN A 7 54.62 -113.58 1.65
C GLN A 7 53.95 -112.20 1.77
N PRO A 8 52.65 -112.08 1.47
CA PRO A 8 51.92 -110.83 1.65
C PRO A 8 51.85 -110.44 3.13
N ASP A 9 52.17 -109.19 3.44
CA ASP A 9 52.01 -108.60 4.77
C ASP A 9 50.59 -108.07 4.93
N PHE A 10 49.70 -108.92 5.46
CA PHE A 10 48.31 -108.56 5.70
C PHE A 10 48.13 -107.41 6.69
N GLY A 11 49.08 -107.19 7.60
CA GLY A 11 49.08 -106.04 8.52
C GLY A 11 49.32 -104.73 7.77
N ARG A 12 50.32 -104.72 6.87
CA ARG A 12 50.59 -103.59 5.97
C ARG A 12 49.45 -103.35 5.00
N VAL A 13 48.83 -104.40 4.45
CA VAL A 13 47.63 -104.28 3.61
C VAL A 13 46.47 -103.64 4.38
N ALA A 14 46.19 -104.09 5.60
CA ALA A 14 45.12 -103.51 6.42
C ALA A 14 45.39 -102.05 6.80
N THR A 15 46.64 -101.68 7.09
CA THR A 15 47.04 -100.29 7.34
C THR A 15 46.88 -99.44 6.08
N ASN A 16 47.33 -99.92 4.92
CA ASN A 16 47.17 -99.19 3.65
C ASN A 16 45.69 -98.97 3.30
N PHE A 17 44.82 -99.96 3.55
CA PHE A 17 43.38 -99.79 3.36
C PHE A 17 42.78 -98.79 4.35
N ARG A 18 43.21 -98.80 5.61
CA ARG A 18 42.79 -97.77 6.59
C ARG A 18 43.26 -96.38 6.19
N GLU A 19 44.49 -96.23 5.73
CA GLU A 19 45.01 -94.95 5.24
C GLU A 19 44.26 -94.47 4.00
N ALA A 20 43.98 -95.35 3.05
CA ALA A 20 43.16 -95.04 1.88
C ALA A 20 41.73 -94.62 2.27
N ALA A 21 41.12 -95.30 3.25
CA ALA A 21 39.81 -94.94 3.79
C ALA A 21 39.84 -93.54 4.45
N VAL A 22 40.86 -93.22 5.24
CA VAL A 22 41.04 -91.89 5.84
C VAL A 22 41.22 -90.81 4.77
N GLN A 23 41.94 -91.08 3.68
CA GLN A 23 42.04 -90.12 2.56
C GLN A 23 40.72 -89.97 1.81
N LEU A 24 39.93 -91.04 1.66
CA LEU A 24 38.58 -90.99 1.08
C LEU A 24 37.61 -90.18 1.95
N GLU A 25 37.68 -90.26 3.28
CA GLU A 25 36.89 -89.40 4.17
C GLU A 25 37.24 -87.92 3.99
N ARG A 26 38.52 -87.62 3.74
CA ARG A 26 38.98 -86.25 3.47
C ARG A 26 38.50 -85.72 2.12
N CYS A 27 38.06 -86.57 1.19
CA CYS A 27 37.44 -86.13 -0.06
C CYS A 27 36.17 -85.30 0.17
N ALA A 28 35.52 -85.40 1.34
CA ALA A 28 34.41 -84.53 1.72
C ALA A 28 34.81 -83.04 1.82
N ASN A 29 36.10 -82.75 2.04
CA ASN A 29 36.64 -81.40 2.08
C ASN A 29 37.08 -80.88 0.70
N LEU A 30 36.98 -81.70 -0.37
CA LEU A 30 37.34 -81.25 -1.71
C LEU A 30 36.33 -80.20 -2.18
N PRO A 31 36.78 -79.08 -2.76
CA PRO A 31 35.90 -78.03 -3.28
C PRO A 31 34.88 -78.52 -4.31
N ALA A 32 35.16 -79.63 -5.02
CA ALA A 32 34.23 -80.22 -5.98
C ALA A 32 33.07 -81.00 -5.31
N VAL A 33 33.24 -81.48 -4.08
CA VAL A 33 32.23 -82.25 -3.32
C VAL A 33 31.32 -81.31 -2.51
N ASP A 34 31.88 -80.23 -1.95
CA ASP A 34 31.13 -79.23 -1.15
C ASP A 34 30.77 -77.95 -1.96
N GLY A 35 31.32 -77.80 -3.16
CA GLY A 35 31.11 -76.62 -4.01
C GLY A 35 29.67 -76.43 -4.46
N GLY A 36 28.91 -77.52 -4.63
CA GLY A 36 27.48 -77.47 -4.95
C GLY A 36 26.66 -76.87 -3.81
N THR A 37 26.91 -77.29 -2.57
CA THR A 37 26.24 -76.78 -1.36
C THR A 37 26.57 -75.30 -1.13
N ARG A 38 27.86 -74.92 -1.16
CA ARG A 38 28.26 -73.51 -1.00
C ARG A 38 27.75 -72.61 -2.13
N MET A 39 27.61 -73.14 -3.33
CA MET A 39 27.04 -72.38 -4.46
C MET A 39 25.53 -72.17 -4.27
N MET A 40 24.80 -73.18 -3.79
CA MET A 40 23.39 -73.04 -3.44
C MET A 40 23.18 -72.04 -2.31
N GLU A 41 23.96 -72.10 -1.22
CA GLU A 41 23.89 -71.12 -0.13
C GLU A 41 24.14 -69.68 -0.61
N ARG A 42 25.11 -69.49 -1.52
CA ARG A 42 25.36 -68.17 -2.13
C ARG A 42 24.22 -67.72 -3.04
N MET A 43 23.62 -68.64 -3.80
CA MET A 43 22.47 -68.33 -4.67
C MET A 43 21.22 -67.98 -3.86
N ASP A 44 20.99 -68.67 -2.75
CA ASP A 44 19.91 -68.37 -1.80
C ASP A 44 20.11 -66.98 -1.18
N MET A 45 21.33 -66.68 -0.73
CA MET A 45 21.68 -65.35 -0.20
C MET A 45 21.51 -64.25 -1.25
N ILE A 46 21.88 -64.50 -2.52
CA ILE A 46 21.66 -63.56 -3.63
C ILE A 46 20.16 -63.39 -3.91
N MET A 47 19.37 -64.47 -3.90
CA MET A 47 17.93 -64.38 -4.09
C MET A 47 17.26 -63.57 -2.97
N GLU A 48 17.64 -63.79 -1.71
CA GLU A 48 17.18 -63.00 -0.58
C GLU A 48 17.55 -61.51 -0.72
N GLN A 49 18.78 -61.21 -1.12
CA GLN A 49 19.22 -59.83 -1.38
C GLN A 49 18.43 -59.18 -2.53
N LEU A 50 18.14 -59.92 -3.61
CA LEU A 50 17.35 -59.43 -4.73
C LEU A 50 15.90 -59.16 -4.34
N VAL A 51 15.29 -60.02 -3.50
CA VAL A 51 13.95 -59.80 -2.96
C VAL A 51 13.92 -58.57 -2.07
N SER A 52 14.89 -58.43 -1.17
CA SER A 52 15.01 -57.27 -0.28
C SER A 52 15.25 -55.96 -1.05
N LEU A 53 16.13 -55.98 -2.05
CA LEU A 53 16.39 -54.83 -2.93
C LEU A 53 15.12 -54.43 -3.69
N ARG A 54 14.41 -55.41 -4.27
CA ARG A 54 13.15 -55.16 -4.97
C ARG A 54 12.12 -54.52 -4.04
N GLN A 55 11.98 -55.01 -2.81
CA GLN A 55 11.05 -54.42 -1.82
C GLN A 55 11.45 -52.99 -1.46
N THR A 56 12.75 -52.75 -1.20
CA THR A 56 13.27 -51.41 -0.88
C THR A 56 13.02 -50.41 -2.02
N VAL A 57 13.25 -50.84 -3.26
CA VAL A 57 13.00 -50.02 -4.46
C VAL A 57 11.50 -49.75 -4.62
N GLN A 58 10.65 -50.77 -4.45
CA GLN A 58 9.19 -50.59 -4.52
C GLN A 58 8.68 -49.62 -3.44
N GLN A 59 9.20 -49.71 -2.22
CA GLN A 59 8.87 -48.79 -1.14
C GLN A 59 9.36 -47.37 -1.46
N GLY A 60 10.59 -47.22 -1.95
CA GLY A 60 11.12 -45.91 -2.36
C GLY A 60 10.30 -45.25 -3.45
N PHE A 61 9.81 -46.02 -4.43
CA PHE A 61 8.88 -45.53 -5.45
C PHE A 61 7.53 -45.12 -4.87
N ALA A 62 6.98 -45.89 -3.92
CA ALA A 62 5.72 -45.54 -3.27
C ALA A 62 5.84 -44.23 -2.46
N GLU A 63 6.91 -44.07 -1.69
CA GLU A 63 7.19 -42.84 -0.93
C GLU A 63 7.44 -41.65 -1.85
N ALA A 64 8.17 -41.85 -2.95
CA ALA A 64 8.39 -40.81 -3.96
C ALA A 64 7.07 -40.40 -4.64
N GLY A 65 6.20 -41.35 -4.96
CA GLY A 65 4.86 -41.10 -5.48
C GLY A 65 4.04 -40.22 -4.54
N GLN A 66 3.97 -40.58 -3.26
CA GLN A 66 3.27 -39.79 -2.24
C GLN A 66 3.82 -38.37 -2.10
N ARG A 67 5.15 -38.20 -2.16
CA ARG A 67 5.77 -36.86 -2.13
C ARG A 67 5.46 -36.05 -3.39
N MET A 68 5.39 -36.70 -4.55
CA MET A 68 5.04 -36.05 -5.81
C MET A 68 3.59 -35.58 -5.80
N ASP A 69 2.66 -36.41 -5.33
CA ASP A 69 1.24 -36.06 -5.20
C ASP A 69 1.06 -34.87 -4.23
N ALA A 70 1.76 -34.89 -3.10
CA ALA A 70 1.74 -33.78 -2.14
C ALA A 70 2.32 -32.48 -2.74
N LEU A 71 3.33 -32.60 -3.61
CA LEU A 71 3.91 -31.44 -4.31
C LEU A 71 2.94 -30.90 -5.37
N ASP A 72 2.28 -31.76 -6.13
CA ASP A 72 1.29 -31.37 -7.13
C ASP A 72 0.08 -30.66 -6.51
N GLN A 73 -0.38 -31.14 -5.35
CA GLN A 73 -1.40 -30.46 -4.56
C GLN A 73 -0.93 -29.05 -4.14
N LYS A 74 0.28 -28.91 -3.62
CA LYS A 74 0.84 -27.60 -3.23
C LYS A 74 1.01 -26.66 -4.42
N VAL A 75 1.42 -27.16 -5.57
CA VAL A 75 1.53 -26.36 -6.81
C VAL A 75 0.15 -25.86 -7.23
N THR A 76 -0.87 -26.71 -7.14
CA THR A 76 -2.27 -26.32 -7.42
C THR A 76 -2.78 -25.26 -6.44
N GLU A 77 -2.54 -25.43 -5.14
CA GLU A 77 -2.91 -24.45 -4.10
C GLU A 77 -2.18 -23.11 -4.28
N MET A 78 -0.90 -23.15 -4.66
CA MET A 78 -0.12 -21.96 -4.97
C MET A 78 -0.65 -21.24 -6.22
N GLY A 79 -1.02 -21.99 -7.26
CA GLY A 79 -1.65 -21.44 -8.47
C GLY A 79 -2.96 -20.71 -8.15
N GLN A 80 -3.82 -21.31 -7.33
CA GLN A 80 -5.07 -20.68 -6.88
C GLN A 80 -4.80 -19.42 -6.04
N SER A 81 -3.82 -19.47 -5.15
CA SER A 81 -3.42 -18.32 -4.32
C SER A 81 -2.88 -17.17 -5.17
N MET A 82 -2.10 -17.46 -6.21
CA MET A 82 -1.56 -16.47 -7.14
C MET A 82 -2.68 -15.78 -7.94
N LEU A 83 -3.67 -16.54 -8.44
CA LEU A 83 -4.84 -15.97 -9.12
C LEU A 83 -5.68 -15.08 -8.20
N ALA A 84 -5.87 -15.50 -6.93
CA ALA A 84 -6.57 -14.68 -5.94
C ALA A 84 -5.81 -13.37 -5.63
N LEU A 85 -4.47 -13.44 -5.53
CA LEU A 85 -3.61 -12.27 -5.34
C LEU A 85 -3.70 -11.29 -6.51
N ASP A 86 -3.58 -11.79 -7.75
CA ASP A 86 -3.65 -10.97 -8.97
C ASP A 86 -4.98 -10.22 -9.07
N ARG A 87 -6.09 -10.94 -8.79
CA ARG A 87 -7.42 -10.33 -8.72
C ARG A 87 -7.49 -9.24 -7.66
N LYS A 88 -6.97 -9.50 -6.45
CA LYS A 88 -6.97 -8.53 -5.34
C LYS A 88 -6.14 -7.29 -5.66
N VAL A 89 -4.99 -7.45 -6.33
CA VAL A 89 -4.14 -6.34 -6.79
C VAL A 89 -4.87 -5.50 -7.83
N THR A 90 -5.49 -6.14 -8.83
CA THR A 90 -6.26 -5.44 -9.86
C THR A 90 -7.43 -4.64 -9.26
N VAL A 91 -8.19 -5.26 -8.35
CA VAL A 91 -9.29 -4.60 -7.64
C VAL A 91 -8.79 -3.45 -6.77
N SER A 92 -7.69 -3.65 -6.04
CA SER A 92 -7.07 -2.62 -5.22
C SER A 92 -6.65 -1.42 -6.06
N ASN A 93 -6.03 -1.64 -7.22
CA ASN A 93 -5.59 -0.58 -8.12
C ASN A 93 -6.78 0.21 -8.71
N LYS A 94 -7.83 -0.50 -9.17
CA LYS A 94 -9.08 0.15 -9.62
C LYS A 94 -9.71 0.99 -8.51
N ASN A 95 -9.79 0.44 -7.31
CA ASN A 95 -10.33 1.15 -6.15
C ASN A 95 -9.47 2.34 -5.74
N PHE A 96 -8.16 2.25 -5.88
CA PHE A 96 -7.26 3.37 -5.62
C PHE A 96 -7.54 4.54 -6.57
N THR A 97 -7.67 4.28 -7.87
CA THR A 97 -8.06 5.30 -8.86
C THR A 97 -9.43 5.89 -8.55
N ALA A 98 -10.42 5.05 -8.24
CA ALA A 98 -11.76 5.52 -7.88
C ALA A 98 -11.77 6.38 -6.61
N ARG A 99 -11.02 5.98 -5.56
CA ARG A 99 -10.87 6.77 -4.33
C ARG A 99 -10.20 8.12 -4.60
N LEU A 100 -9.21 8.17 -5.48
CA LEU A 100 -8.55 9.42 -5.86
C LEU A 100 -9.54 10.37 -6.57
N GLN A 101 -10.37 9.85 -7.47
CA GLN A 101 -11.44 10.63 -8.11
C GLN A 101 -12.50 11.08 -7.10
N ASN A 102 -12.94 10.18 -6.20
CA ASN A 102 -13.92 10.52 -5.17
C ASN A 102 -13.39 11.55 -4.17
N SER A 103 -12.07 11.63 -3.96
CA SER A 103 -11.47 12.59 -3.05
C SER A 103 -11.57 14.04 -3.48
N ILE A 104 -11.83 14.29 -4.77
CA ILE A 104 -12.06 15.65 -5.28
C ILE A 104 -13.55 15.99 -5.41
N VAL A 105 -14.45 15.03 -5.16
CA VAL A 105 -15.91 15.25 -5.23
C VAL A 105 -16.36 16.02 -3.99
N VAL A 106 -16.99 17.17 -4.22
CA VAL A 106 -17.43 18.10 -3.16
C VAL A 106 -18.90 18.50 -3.26
N HIS A 107 -19.53 18.29 -4.42
CA HIS A 107 -20.92 18.66 -4.68
C HIS A 107 -21.83 17.46 -4.58
N GLU A 108 -23.03 17.66 -4.02
CA GLU A 108 -23.95 16.58 -3.67
C GLU A 108 -24.42 15.73 -4.85
N SER A 109 -24.53 16.35 -6.03
CA SER A 109 -25.02 15.76 -7.27
C SER A 109 -23.93 15.25 -8.21
N VAL A 110 -22.65 15.43 -7.88
CA VAL A 110 -21.55 14.94 -8.72
C VAL A 110 -21.38 13.44 -8.49
N ASP A 111 -21.25 12.72 -9.59
CA ASP A 111 -21.14 11.27 -9.57
C ASP A 111 -19.86 10.81 -8.86
N LEU A 112 -20.01 9.83 -7.98
CA LEU A 112 -18.92 9.10 -7.37
C LEU A 112 -18.46 7.99 -8.33
N ALA A 113 -17.15 7.91 -8.52
CA ALA A 113 -16.53 6.78 -9.19
C ALA A 113 -16.79 5.50 -8.38
N PRO A 114 -17.40 4.46 -8.99
CA PRO A 114 -17.79 3.25 -8.28
C PRO A 114 -16.58 2.41 -7.89
N LEU A 115 -16.59 1.92 -6.65
CA LEU A 115 -15.61 0.96 -6.16
C LEU A 115 -16.05 -0.48 -6.48
N HIS A 116 -15.09 -1.39 -6.44
CA HIS A 116 -15.26 -2.83 -6.56
C HIS A 116 -15.09 -3.49 -5.19
N SER A 117 -15.84 -4.57 -4.93
CA SER A 117 -15.70 -5.33 -3.70
C SER A 117 -14.34 -6.01 -3.65
N VAL A 118 -13.63 -5.90 -2.53
CA VAL A 118 -12.37 -6.63 -2.31
C VAL A 118 -12.58 -8.12 -2.04
N VAL A 119 -13.84 -8.51 -1.79
CA VAL A 119 -14.24 -9.90 -1.52
C VAL A 119 -14.58 -10.62 -2.83
N THR A 120 -15.41 -10.03 -3.69
CA THR A 120 -15.83 -10.68 -4.96
C THR A 120 -15.05 -10.21 -6.18
N GLY A 121 -14.45 -9.01 -6.13
CA GLY A 121 -13.80 -8.34 -7.25
C GLY A 121 -14.75 -7.71 -8.27
N GLU A 122 -16.06 -7.77 -8.04
CA GLU A 122 -17.09 -7.15 -8.88
C GLU A 122 -17.40 -5.72 -8.42
N LEU A 123 -18.13 -4.96 -9.23
CA LEU A 123 -18.65 -3.65 -8.83
C LEU A 123 -19.45 -3.78 -7.51
N MET A 124 -19.25 -2.86 -6.57
CA MET A 124 -19.98 -2.93 -5.29
C MET A 124 -21.47 -2.78 -5.51
N ARG A 125 -22.24 -3.68 -4.88
CA ARG A 125 -23.71 -3.63 -4.93
C ARG A 125 -24.22 -2.57 -3.97
N GLY A 126 -25.17 -1.75 -4.43
CA GLY A 126 -25.72 -0.63 -3.66
C GLY A 126 -24.74 0.53 -3.48
N PHE A 127 -23.77 0.66 -4.40
CA PHE A 127 -22.87 1.81 -4.40
C PHE A 127 -23.66 3.09 -4.62
N PRO A 128 -23.51 4.13 -3.77
CA PRO A 128 -24.21 5.39 -3.96
C PRO A 128 -23.67 6.12 -5.18
N SER A 129 -24.56 6.59 -6.05
CA SER A 129 -24.16 7.25 -7.30
C SER A 129 -23.51 8.60 -7.05
N ASN A 130 -23.87 9.29 -5.97
CA ASN A 130 -23.39 10.63 -5.61
C ASN A 130 -23.40 10.83 -4.08
N LEU A 131 -23.01 12.01 -3.59
CA LEU A 131 -22.95 12.26 -2.14
C LEU A 131 -24.34 12.33 -1.48
N GLN A 132 -25.38 12.74 -2.21
CA GLN A 132 -26.75 12.77 -1.69
C GLN A 132 -27.27 11.35 -1.40
N GLU A 133 -27.09 10.43 -2.34
CA GLU A 133 -27.42 9.01 -2.15
C GLU A 133 -26.55 8.38 -1.07
N LEU A 134 -25.26 8.76 -1.04
CA LEU A 134 -24.38 8.38 0.05
C LEU A 134 -25.01 8.82 1.36
N ASP A 135 -25.42 10.07 1.54
CA ASP A 135 -26.04 10.56 2.77
C ASP A 135 -27.32 9.84 3.17
N ALA A 136 -28.15 9.47 2.20
CA ALA A 136 -29.41 8.78 2.43
C ALA A 136 -29.25 7.32 2.89
N LEU A 137 -28.05 6.72 2.81
CA LEU A 137 -27.87 5.31 3.17
C LEU A 137 -28.22 5.03 4.64
N THR A 138 -28.99 3.97 4.84
CA THR A 138 -29.31 3.42 6.15
C THR A 138 -28.09 2.76 6.79
N ALA A 139 -28.14 2.56 8.11
CA ALA A 139 -27.06 1.88 8.84
C ALA A 139 -26.79 0.45 8.32
N ARG A 140 -27.82 -0.26 7.84
CA ARG A 140 -27.68 -1.61 7.26
C ARG A 140 -26.95 -1.59 5.92
N GLU A 141 -27.25 -0.61 5.07
CA GLU A 141 -26.57 -0.45 3.78
C GLU A 141 -25.11 -0.04 3.96
N VAL A 142 -24.84 0.85 4.93
CA VAL A 142 -23.45 1.19 5.31
C VAL A 142 -22.67 -0.04 5.73
N ASP A 143 -23.24 -0.89 6.57
CA ASP A 143 -22.60 -2.12 7.02
C ASP A 143 -22.34 -3.08 5.85
N ALA A 144 -23.30 -3.23 4.94
CA ALA A 144 -23.15 -4.06 3.75
C ALA A 144 -22.04 -3.57 2.81
N LEU A 145 -21.87 -2.26 2.66
CA LEU A 145 -20.79 -1.68 1.86
C LEU A 145 -19.43 -1.83 2.53
N LEU A 146 -19.33 -1.63 3.85
CA LEU A 146 -18.09 -1.85 4.61
C LEU A 146 -17.61 -3.31 4.50
N ILE A 147 -18.53 -4.28 4.61
CA ILE A 147 -18.23 -5.70 4.42
C ILE A 147 -17.67 -5.96 3.02
N GLN A 148 -18.27 -5.39 1.97
CA GLN A 148 -17.78 -5.53 0.60
C GLN A 148 -16.38 -4.92 0.42
N LEU A 149 -16.02 -3.91 1.20
CA LEU A 149 -14.70 -3.28 1.25
C LEU A 149 -13.69 -4.02 2.16
N GLY A 150 -14.11 -5.09 2.83
CA GLY A 150 -13.28 -5.83 3.78
C GLY A 150 -13.02 -5.08 5.08
N GLU A 151 -13.81 -4.04 5.35
CA GLU A 151 -13.69 -3.17 6.51
C GLU A 151 -14.64 -3.66 7.63
N PRO A 152 -14.14 -3.89 8.86
CA PRO A 152 -15.00 -4.32 9.95
C PRO A 152 -15.92 -3.18 10.39
N ALA A 153 -17.23 -3.38 10.31
CA ALA A 153 -18.26 -2.44 10.74
C ALA A 153 -18.34 -2.37 12.29
N ARG A 154 -17.52 -1.53 12.93
CA ARG A 154 -17.44 -1.42 14.40
C ARG A 154 -17.91 -0.05 14.90
N GLY A 155 -18.68 -0.04 15.99
CA GLY A 155 -19.08 1.17 16.70
C GLY A 155 -20.47 1.69 16.33
N ARG A 156 -20.74 2.95 16.71
CA ARG A 156 -22.04 3.61 16.51
C ARG A 156 -22.30 3.87 15.01
N PRO A 157 -23.57 3.96 14.57
CA PRO A 157 -23.93 4.22 13.17
C PRO A 157 -23.15 5.37 12.52
N ASP A 158 -23.04 6.52 13.17
CA ASP A 158 -22.33 7.69 12.64
C ASP A 158 -20.81 7.45 12.48
N ALA A 159 -20.22 6.63 13.36
CA ALA A 159 -18.80 6.28 13.25
C ALA A 159 -18.56 5.37 12.04
N ARG A 160 -19.44 4.39 11.82
CA ARG A 160 -19.40 3.50 10.64
C ARG A 160 -19.69 4.26 9.35
N LYS A 161 -20.56 5.26 9.41
CA LYS A 161 -20.81 6.17 8.29
C LYS A 161 -19.54 6.92 7.86
N ARG A 162 -18.84 7.51 8.82
CA ARG A 162 -17.54 8.16 8.58
C ARG A 162 -16.46 7.20 8.10
N GLN A 163 -16.46 5.97 8.62
CA GLN A 163 -15.57 4.91 8.14
C GLN A 163 -15.83 4.61 6.66
N LEU A 164 -17.10 4.49 6.26
CA LEU A 164 -17.48 4.28 4.86
C LEU A 164 -17.03 5.44 3.98
N GLU A 165 -17.32 6.69 4.36
CA GLU A 165 -16.90 7.88 3.61
C GLU A 165 -15.38 7.89 3.36
N SER A 166 -14.58 7.64 4.40
CA SER A 166 -13.13 7.50 4.28
C SER A 166 -12.73 6.36 3.34
N ALA A 167 -13.40 5.21 3.43
CA ALA A 167 -13.15 4.05 2.59
C ALA A 167 -13.60 4.26 1.12
N LEU A 168 -14.55 5.15 0.85
CA LEU A 168 -14.93 5.52 -0.51
C LEU A 168 -14.00 6.58 -1.12
N GLY A 169 -13.07 7.14 -0.33
CA GLY A 169 -12.24 8.25 -0.73
C GLY A 169 -12.94 9.61 -0.59
N VAL A 170 -14.16 9.65 -0.04
CA VAL A 170 -14.92 10.87 0.23
C VAL A 170 -14.36 11.53 1.49
N ARG A 171 -13.23 12.21 1.33
CA ARG A 171 -12.50 12.85 2.44
C ARG A 171 -12.89 14.31 2.65
N THR A 172 -13.48 14.94 1.64
CA THR A 172 -13.77 16.38 1.65
C THR A 172 -14.99 16.73 2.52
N ARG A 173 -15.81 15.75 2.92
CA ARG A 173 -16.99 15.97 3.78
C ARG A 173 -16.70 16.15 5.25
N ALA A 174 -15.61 15.59 5.77
CA ALA A 174 -15.10 15.88 7.11
C ALA A 174 -14.82 17.37 7.37
N LEU A 175 -14.70 18.12 6.28
CA LEU A 175 -14.33 19.51 6.21
C LEU A 175 -15.52 20.39 5.74
N LEU A 176 -16.66 19.79 5.37
CA LEU A 176 -17.84 20.50 4.85
C LEU A 176 -18.81 20.98 5.94
N THR A 177 -18.66 20.56 7.20
CA THR A 177 -19.30 21.28 8.33
C THR A 177 -18.71 22.68 8.55
N SER A 178 -17.65 23.05 7.83
CA SER A 178 -17.16 24.43 7.69
C SER A 178 -17.13 24.89 6.22
N ALA A 179 -18.23 24.63 5.52
CA ALA A 179 -18.50 24.95 4.11
C ALA A 179 -17.91 26.31 3.67
N ALA A 180 -16.88 26.25 2.82
CA ALA A 180 -16.40 27.25 1.83
C ALA A 180 -14.85 27.20 1.63
N GLY A 181 -14.08 26.82 2.66
CA GLY A 181 -12.62 26.96 2.65
C GLY A 181 -11.83 26.01 1.75
N LEU A 182 -12.41 24.87 1.34
CA LEU A 182 -11.67 23.76 0.71
C LEU A 182 -11.57 23.81 -0.81
N ARG A 183 -12.43 24.59 -1.46
CA ARG A 183 -12.43 24.69 -2.93
C ARG A 183 -11.22 25.46 -3.44
N TYR A 184 -10.58 26.22 -2.56
CA TYR A 184 -9.50 27.12 -2.86
C TYR A 184 -8.28 26.81 -2.01
N HIS A 185 -7.10 27.05 -2.58
CA HIS A 185 -5.87 27.00 -1.82
C HIS A 185 -5.59 28.37 -1.21
N TRP A 186 -5.42 28.43 0.10
CA TRP A 186 -5.20 29.67 0.85
C TRP A 186 -3.71 29.84 1.16
N ALA A 187 -3.24 31.08 1.01
CA ALA A 187 -1.85 31.45 1.24
C ALA A 187 -1.77 32.95 1.59
N PHE A 188 -0.67 33.34 2.23
CA PHE A 188 -0.34 34.76 2.42
C PHE A 188 0.59 35.24 1.31
N ILE A 189 0.32 36.45 0.82
CA ILE A 189 1.23 37.21 -0.04
C ILE A 189 1.59 38.50 0.68
N VAL A 190 2.89 38.72 0.90
CA VAL A 190 3.41 39.98 1.45
C VAL A 190 4.15 40.73 0.34
N GLY A 191 3.51 41.78 -0.18
CA GLY A 191 4.03 42.62 -1.25
C GLY A 191 4.37 44.05 -0.80
N PRO A 192 5.00 44.85 -1.68
CA PRO A 192 5.19 46.27 -1.45
C PRO A 192 3.86 47.02 -1.43
N LYS A 193 3.79 48.12 -0.66
CA LYS A 193 2.58 48.97 -0.59
C LYS A 193 2.12 49.49 -1.95
N ASN A 194 3.07 49.85 -2.81
CA ASN A 194 2.81 50.32 -4.16
C ASN A 194 3.39 49.28 -5.13
N GLU A 195 2.51 48.52 -5.78
CA GLU A 195 2.89 47.51 -6.76
C GLU A 195 3.19 48.14 -8.13
N THR A 196 4.22 47.63 -8.78
CA THR A 196 4.62 47.92 -10.17
C THR A 196 4.73 46.60 -10.93
N SER A 197 4.83 46.63 -12.26
CA SER A 197 4.96 45.42 -13.09
C SER A 197 6.16 44.53 -12.72
N GLY A 198 7.23 45.11 -12.17
CA GLY A 198 8.42 44.40 -11.69
C GLY A 198 8.40 44.06 -10.20
N SER A 199 7.31 44.35 -9.48
CA SER A 199 7.24 44.12 -8.04
C SER A 199 7.28 42.64 -7.69
N ARG A 200 7.99 42.34 -6.60
CA ARG A 200 8.12 40.99 -6.03
C ARG A 200 7.58 40.98 -4.61
N GLY A 201 7.03 39.86 -4.21
CA GLY A 201 6.48 39.63 -2.88
C GLY A 201 6.81 38.25 -2.36
N GLN A 202 6.51 38.03 -1.09
CA GLN A 202 6.74 36.76 -0.42
C GLN A 202 5.43 35.96 -0.37
N LEU A 203 5.43 34.73 -0.89
CA LEU A 203 4.34 33.77 -0.76
C LEU A 203 4.64 32.78 0.35
N SER A 204 3.80 32.75 1.39
CA SER A 204 3.88 31.79 2.48
C SER A 204 2.62 30.92 2.48
N ARG A 205 2.79 29.61 2.35
CA ARG A 205 1.69 28.64 2.23
C ARG A 205 2.05 27.29 2.82
N VAL A 206 1.04 26.46 3.06
CA VAL A 206 1.23 25.02 3.26
C VAL A 206 0.53 24.26 2.15
N LYS A 207 1.25 23.35 1.49
CA LYS A 207 0.71 22.54 0.40
C LYS A 207 0.93 21.06 0.68
N ASP A 208 0.01 20.25 0.17
CA ASP A 208 0.24 18.82 0.00
C ASP A 208 1.26 18.62 -1.12
N SER A 209 2.30 17.84 -0.84
CA SER A 209 3.35 17.49 -1.78
C SER A 209 3.55 15.99 -1.80
N LEU A 210 3.74 15.43 -2.98
CA LEU A 210 4.10 14.03 -3.14
C LEU A 210 5.56 13.85 -2.73
N SER A 211 5.81 12.99 -1.76
CA SER A 211 7.14 12.46 -1.45
C SER A 211 7.17 10.96 -1.76
N PHE A 212 8.35 10.38 -1.94
CA PHE A 212 8.50 8.94 -2.13
C PHE A 212 9.33 8.38 -0.98
N ALA A 213 8.78 7.39 -0.26
CA ALA A 213 9.43 6.79 0.88
C ALA A 213 9.37 5.26 0.83
N GLY A 214 10.34 4.59 1.47
CA GLY A 214 10.49 3.14 1.49
C GLY A 214 11.36 2.57 0.36
N ASN A 215 11.56 1.26 0.38
CA ASN A 215 12.23 0.51 -0.68
C ASN A 215 11.45 -0.79 -0.97
N PRO A 216 10.75 -0.90 -2.13
CA PRO A 216 10.72 0.06 -3.23
C PRO A 216 10.01 1.38 -2.87
N PRO A 217 10.29 2.50 -3.58
CA PRO A 217 9.73 3.80 -3.26
C PRO A 217 8.21 3.82 -3.46
N THR A 218 7.48 4.15 -2.41
CA THR A 218 6.02 4.33 -2.46
C THR A 218 5.66 5.82 -2.34
N PRO A 219 4.73 6.32 -3.16
CA PRO A 219 4.28 7.71 -3.05
C PRO A 219 3.52 7.93 -1.73
N GLN A 220 3.87 8.98 -1.02
CA GLN A 220 3.28 9.43 0.24
C GLN A 220 2.99 10.93 0.16
N SER A 221 1.75 11.31 0.48
CA SER A 221 1.34 12.71 0.63
C SER A 221 1.99 13.28 1.91
N VAL A 222 2.66 14.43 1.76
CA VAL A 222 3.32 15.14 2.86
C VAL A 222 2.95 16.61 2.76
N TRP A 223 2.37 17.13 3.83
CA TRP A 223 2.13 18.56 3.96
C TRP A 223 3.42 19.29 4.31
N GLN A 224 3.72 20.34 3.55
CA GLN A 224 4.95 21.11 3.71
C GLN A 224 4.67 22.60 3.70
N TYR A 225 5.29 23.32 4.63
CA TYR A 225 5.39 24.78 4.58
C TYR A 225 6.33 25.19 3.45
N GLU A 226 5.85 26.06 2.58
CA GLU A 226 6.62 26.66 1.49
C GLU A 226 6.63 28.17 1.69
N ASP A 227 7.83 28.74 1.66
CA ASP A 227 8.07 30.17 1.69
C ASP A 227 8.91 30.54 0.48
N ARG A 228 8.33 31.30 -0.44
CA ARG A 228 8.96 31.57 -1.73
C ARG A 228 8.70 32.98 -2.21
N GLU A 229 9.74 33.63 -2.71
CA GLU A 229 9.58 34.91 -3.40
C GLU A 229 8.91 34.70 -4.77
N ILE A 230 7.87 35.47 -5.05
CA ILE A 230 7.08 35.43 -6.29
C ILE A 230 6.99 36.82 -6.93
N PRO A 231 6.83 36.91 -8.26
CA PRO A 231 6.30 38.13 -8.87
C PRO A 231 4.94 38.48 -8.26
N MET A 232 4.66 39.78 -8.08
CA MET A 232 3.31 40.25 -7.71
C MET A 232 2.34 40.19 -8.90
N ALA A 233 2.86 39.95 -10.11
CA ALA A 233 2.07 39.64 -11.28
C ALA A 233 1.21 38.38 -11.03
N PRO A 234 -0.10 38.42 -11.33
CA PRO A 234 -0.99 37.29 -11.20
C PRO A 234 -0.51 36.06 -11.97
N THR A 235 -0.79 34.88 -11.41
CA THR A 235 -0.60 33.60 -12.11
C THR A 235 -1.97 32.99 -12.41
N THR A 236 -2.03 32.06 -13.35
CA THR A 236 -3.28 31.34 -13.71
C THR A 236 -3.92 30.60 -12.53
N ARG A 237 -3.22 30.43 -11.41
CA ARG A 237 -3.73 29.78 -10.18
C ARG A 237 -4.18 30.76 -9.10
N LEU A 238 -3.97 32.07 -9.28
CA LEU A 238 -4.41 33.10 -8.34
C LEU A 238 -5.80 33.60 -8.76
N LEU A 239 -6.82 33.26 -7.97
CA LEU A 239 -8.21 33.62 -8.27
C LEU A 239 -8.53 35.04 -7.80
N VAL A 240 -8.33 35.30 -6.50
CA VAL A 240 -8.60 36.60 -5.86
C VAL A 240 -7.52 36.93 -4.83
N ARG A 241 -7.38 38.22 -4.48
CA ARG A 241 -6.59 38.72 -3.35
C ARG A 241 -7.47 39.53 -2.40
N ILE A 242 -7.31 39.31 -1.10
CA ILE A 242 -7.94 40.13 -0.06
C ILE A 242 -6.82 40.84 0.69
N LEU A 243 -6.79 42.17 0.63
CA LEU A 243 -5.86 42.98 1.41
C LEU A 243 -6.42 43.08 2.83
N VAL A 244 -5.79 42.36 3.75
CA VAL A 244 -6.22 42.26 5.15
C VAL A 244 -5.38 43.10 6.11
N GLY A 245 -4.24 43.64 5.70
CA GLY A 245 -3.43 44.44 6.61
C GLY A 245 -2.16 45.03 6.04
N LYS A 246 -1.60 45.98 6.79
CA LYS A 246 -0.29 46.59 6.55
C LYS A 246 0.77 45.90 7.40
N VAL A 247 1.96 45.68 6.87
CA VAL A 247 3.07 45.05 7.60
C VAL A 247 3.94 46.11 8.26
N LYS A 248 4.11 46.04 9.58
CA LYS A 248 5.09 46.86 10.34
C LYS A 248 6.48 46.23 10.31
N SER A 249 6.56 44.92 10.49
CA SER A 249 7.82 44.19 10.54
C SER A 249 7.75 42.88 9.75
N LYS A 250 8.29 42.90 8.52
CA LYS A 250 8.36 41.73 7.62
C LYS A 250 9.07 40.55 8.30
N ARG A 251 10.20 40.79 8.96
CA ARG A 251 10.98 39.77 9.68
C ARG A 251 10.16 39.04 10.75
N ARG A 252 9.35 39.78 11.54
CA ARG A 252 8.50 39.17 12.57
C ARG A 252 7.38 38.35 11.94
N LEU A 253 6.73 38.91 10.92
CA LEU A 253 5.65 38.23 10.23
C LEU A 253 6.10 36.92 9.58
N GLU A 254 7.25 36.93 8.90
CA GLU A 254 7.88 35.72 8.33
C GLU A 254 8.23 34.70 9.41
N SER A 255 8.75 35.16 10.56
CA SER A 255 9.02 34.28 11.69
C SER A 255 7.75 33.60 12.18
N ILE A 256 6.64 34.34 12.34
CA ILE A 256 5.36 33.83 12.79
C ILE A 256 4.82 32.76 11.82
N PHE A 257 4.81 33.06 10.52
CA PHE A 257 4.36 32.11 9.50
C PHE A 257 5.19 30.84 9.51
N LYS A 258 6.53 30.97 9.54
CA LYS A 258 7.45 29.83 9.57
C LYS A 258 7.29 28.95 10.83
N THR A 259 6.97 29.54 11.98
CA THR A 259 6.78 28.79 13.23
C THR A 259 5.35 28.28 13.44
N THR A 260 4.39 28.69 12.59
CA THR A 260 3.01 28.20 12.68
C THR A 260 2.99 26.70 12.34
N PRO A 261 2.53 25.83 13.24
CA PRO A 261 2.74 24.39 13.09
C PRO A 261 1.95 23.77 11.92
N VAL A 262 2.60 22.84 11.22
CA VAL A 262 1.99 21.98 10.21
C VAL A 262 1.57 20.68 10.88
N ARG A 263 0.27 20.34 10.85
CA ARG A 263 -0.29 19.20 11.60
C ARG A 263 -1.07 18.24 10.69
N PRO A 264 -0.39 17.50 9.79
CA PRO A 264 -1.06 16.65 8.81
C PRO A 264 -1.83 15.48 9.46
N ASP A 265 -1.42 15.07 10.65
CA ASP A 265 -2.05 13.98 11.40
C ASP A 265 -3.35 14.40 12.11
N VAL A 266 -3.61 15.70 12.22
CA VAL A 266 -4.85 16.21 12.82
C VAL A 266 -5.96 16.14 11.77
N TYR A 267 -6.99 15.36 12.07
CA TYR A 267 -8.15 15.21 11.19
C TYR A 267 -8.79 16.56 10.90
N GLY A 268 -9.01 16.86 9.62
CA GLY A 268 -9.59 18.12 9.17
C GLY A 268 -8.59 19.28 9.02
N TRP A 269 -7.32 19.07 9.37
CA TRP A 269 -6.29 20.09 9.17
C TRP A 269 -5.93 20.25 7.69
N ASN A 270 -5.77 21.50 7.24
CA ASN A 270 -5.43 21.84 5.85
C ASN A 270 -4.82 23.25 5.77
N CYS A 271 -4.61 23.77 4.55
CA CYS A 271 -4.04 25.11 4.35
C CYS A 271 -4.87 26.27 4.94
N VAL A 272 -6.19 26.12 5.06
CA VAL A 272 -7.10 27.10 5.66
C VAL A 272 -6.85 27.19 7.17
N GLU A 273 -6.76 26.04 7.85
CA GLU A 273 -6.46 26.01 9.29
C GLU A 273 -5.07 26.59 9.57
N TRP A 274 -4.09 26.36 8.70
CA TRP A 274 -2.79 27.01 8.82
C TRP A 274 -2.89 28.53 8.65
N VAL A 275 -3.60 29.02 7.63
CA VAL A 275 -3.78 30.47 7.40
C VAL A 275 -4.50 31.13 8.58
N LYS A 276 -5.53 30.48 9.13
CA LYS A 276 -6.24 30.91 10.33
C LYS A 276 -5.28 31.11 11.50
N GLU A 277 -4.55 30.06 11.87
CA GLU A 277 -3.67 30.10 13.04
C GLU A 277 -2.52 31.11 12.86
N ALA A 278 -1.96 31.19 11.65
CA ALA A 278 -0.94 32.16 11.30
C ALA A 278 -1.46 33.61 11.37
N LEU A 279 -2.69 33.88 10.92
CA LEU A 279 -3.33 35.19 10.99
C LEU A 279 -3.57 35.62 12.44
N GLU A 280 -4.17 34.72 13.22
CA GLU A 280 -4.49 34.96 14.64
C GLU A 280 -3.20 35.22 15.42
N SER A 281 -2.14 34.43 15.17
CA SER A 281 -0.82 34.62 15.77
C SER A 281 -0.17 35.94 15.35
N ALA A 282 -0.31 36.35 14.09
CA ALA A 282 0.20 37.63 13.61
C ALA A 282 -0.54 38.82 14.23
N GLY A 283 -1.84 38.68 14.51
CA GLY A 283 -2.62 39.65 15.26
C GLY A 283 -2.19 39.77 16.72
N GLN A 284 -1.91 38.64 17.38
CA GLN A 284 -1.47 38.62 18.78
C GLN A 284 -0.06 39.16 19.02
N ASP A 285 0.81 39.22 18.00
CA ASP A 285 2.18 39.71 18.13
C ASP A 285 2.27 41.23 18.38
N ASP A 286 1.24 42.00 18.01
CA ASP A 286 1.10 43.48 18.07
C ASP A 286 2.21 44.31 17.38
N ARG A 287 3.28 43.66 16.91
CA ARG A 287 4.49 44.29 16.37
C ARG A 287 4.77 43.90 14.92
N ALA A 288 4.22 42.78 14.45
CA ALA A 288 4.31 42.34 13.07
C ALA A 288 3.43 43.17 12.13
N LEU A 289 2.19 43.48 12.56
CA LEU A 289 1.16 44.12 11.73
C LEU A 289 0.85 45.56 12.18
N GLY A 290 0.47 46.39 11.21
CA GLY A 290 -0.03 47.76 11.36
C GLY A 290 -1.54 47.80 11.49
N THR A 291 -2.19 48.66 10.71
CA THR A 291 -3.65 48.55 10.50
C THR A 291 -3.94 47.22 9.81
N ALA A 292 -4.71 46.34 10.44
CA ALA A 292 -5.04 45.02 9.91
C ALA A 292 -6.39 44.52 10.46
N VAL A 293 -7.02 43.61 9.72
CA VAL A 293 -8.13 42.77 10.16
C VAL A 293 -7.58 41.36 10.36
N THR A 294 -7.54 40.92 11.61
CA THR A 294 -7.01 39.60 12.00
C THR A 294 -8.08 38.66 12.53
N ASP A 295 -9.34 39.13 12.57
CA ASP A 295 -10.48 38.25 12.85
C ASP A 295 -10.67 37.26 11.70
N TRP A 296 -10.43 35.99 11.98
CA TRP A 296 -10.43 34.94 10.97
C TRP A 296 -11.79 34.84 10.26
N GLN A 297 -12.88 34.91 11.01
CA GLN A 297 -14.22 34.74 10.45
C GLN A 297 -14.52 35.86 9.44
N SER A 298 -14.23 37.11 9.79
CA SER A 298 -14.40 38.26 8.91
C SER A 298 -13.57 38.16 7.63
N VAL A 299 -12.29 37.77 7.74
CA VAL A 299 -11.41 37.58 6.58
C VAL A 299 -11.92 36.47 5.69
N ARG A 300 -12.30 35.33 6.28
CA ARG A 300 -12.81 34.17 5.56
C ARG A 300 -14.08 34.51 4.80
N ASP A 301 -15.06 35.11 5.47
CA ASP A 301 -16.36 35.40 4.89
C ASP A 301 -16.24 36.46 3.79
N THR A 302 -15.36 37.45 3.96
CA THR A 302 -15.05 38.42 2.90
C THR A 302 -14.42 37.76 1.68
N ALA A 303 -13.45 36.87 1.87
CA ALA A 303 -12.81 36.16 0.77
C ALA A 303 -13.81 35.28 0.00
N MET A 304 -14.71 34.61 0.72
CA MET A 304 -15.71 33.72 0.14
C MET A 304 -16.82 34.49 -0.57
N TRP A 305 -17.33 35.56 0.02
CA TRP A 305 -18.26 36.47 -0.65
C TRP A 305 -17.65 37.04 -1.93
N TYR A 306 -16.41 37.54 -1.85
CA TYR A 306 -15.77 38.19 -2.99
C TYR A 306 -15.53 37.22 -4.16
N ILE A 307 -15.09 35.99 -3.88
CA ILE A 307 -14.90 35.00 -4.94
C ILE A 307 -16.23 34.57 -5.58
N GLU A 308 -17.32 34.51 -4.82
CA GLU A 308 -18.67 34.25 -5.34
C GLU A 308 -19.12 35.39 -6.27
N CYS A 309 -18.97 36.66 -5.86
CA CYS A 309 -19.24 37.79 -6.74
C CYS A 309 -18.43 37.73 -8.05
N LYS A 310 -17.19 37.21 -8.00
CA LYS A 310 -16.36 37.03 -9.19
C LYS A 310 -16.85 35.90 -10.08
N HIS A 311 -17.29 34.78 -9.52
CA HIS A 311 -17.95 33.73 -10.29
C HIS A 311 -19.19 34.25 -11.02
N GLU A 312 -20.06 34.99 -10.33
CA GLU A 312 -21.26 35.60 -10.92
C GLU A 312 -20.93 36.60 -12.03
N ALA A 313 -19.83 37.34 -11.88
CA ALA A 313 -19.34 38.27 -12.90
C ALA A 313 -18.64 37.57 -14.09
N GLY A 314 -18.59 36.23 -14.14
CA GLY A 314 -17.95 35.48 -15.23
C GLY A 314 -16.41 35.60 -15.24
N ARG A 315 -15.81 36.03 -14.13
CA ARG A 315 -14.37 36.32 -13.97
C ARG A 315 -13.46 35.12 -14.24
N PHE A 316 -13.97 33.90 -14.18
CA PHE A 316 -13.20 32.68 -14.40
C PHE A 316 -13.60 31.94 -15.68
N GLY A 317 -14.37 32.61 -16.56
CA GLY A 317 -14.77 32.11 -17.87
C GLY A 317 -13.78 32.44 -18.99
N GLU A 318 -14.19 32.13 -20.23
CA GLU A 318 -13.34 32.15 -21.43
C GLU A 318 -12.79 33.54 -21.83
N TYR A 319 -13.49 34.62 -21.45
CA TYR A 319 -13.19 35.99 -21.90
C TYR A 319 -12.43 36.84 -20.89
N TYR A 320 -11.84 36.21 -19.87
CA TYR A 320 -11.21 36.93 -18.79
C TYR A 320 -9.69 37.17 -19.00
N ASP A 321 -9.15 38.30 -18.51
CA ASP A 321 -7.73 38.66 -18.54
C ASP A 321 -6.93 38.06 -17.35
N PRO A 322 -6.31 36.87 -17.47
CA PRO A 322 -5.67 36.16 -16.36
C PRO A 322 -4.51 36.93 -15.70
N THR A 323 -4.09 38.08 -16.27
CA THR A 323 -3.01 38.92 -15.78
C THR A 323 -3.43 39.94 -14.71
N ARG A 324 -4.72 39.99 -14.31
CA ARG A 324 -5.22 40.91 -13.26
C ARG A 324 -5.92 40.18 -12.12
N ALA A 325 -5.23 39.84 -11.02
CA ALA A 325 -5.89 39.18 -9.89
C ALA A 325 -6.86 40.16 -9.23
N SER A 326 -8.15 39.81 -9.22
CA SER A 326 -9.18 40.63 -8.60
C SER A 326 -8.83 40.83 -7.14
N THR A 327 -8.79 42.08 -6.70
CA THR A 327 -8.23 42.46 -5.39
C THR A 327 -9.23 43.31 -4.61
N TRP A 328 -9.66 42.81 -3.45
CA TRP A 328 -10.52 43.53 -2.51
C TRP A 328 -9.70 44.12 -1.37
N ASP A 329 -9.87 45.41 -1.10
CA ASP A 329 -9.31 46.06 0.08
C ASP A 329 -10.32 45.99 1.23
N MET A 330 -10.02 45.12 2.20
CA MET A 330 -10.87 44.94 3.36
C MET A 330 -10.72 46.08 4.38
N LEU A 331 -9.62 46.84 4.34
CA LEU A 331 -9.40 47.98 5.23
C LEU A 331 -10.24 49.19 4.80
N GLU A 332 -10.42 49.37 3.49
CA GLU A 332 -11.18 50.48 2.90
C GLU A 332 -12.58 50.06 2.40
N GLY A 333 -12.89 48.76 2.39
CA GLY A 333 -14.18 48.22 1.97
C GLY A 333 -14.45 48.43 0.47
N LYS A 334 -13.43 48.32 -0.37
CA LYS A 334 -13.54 48.62 -1.80
C LYS A 334 -12.72 47.68 -2.68
N GLU A 335 -13.14 47.52 -3.93
CA GLU A 335 -12.39 46.80 -4.94
C GLU A 335 -11.26 47.67 -5.53
N LEU A 336 -10.03 47.15 -5.55
CA LEU A 336 -8.86 47.82 -6.13
C LEU A 336 -8.62 47.41 -7.58
N ILE A 337 -8.83 46.12 -7.86
CA ILE A 337 -8.65 45.52 -9.18
C ILE A 337 -9.86 44.63 -9.43
N PRO A 338 -10.69 44.91 -10.46
CA PRO A 338 -11.86 44.09 -10.77
C PRO A 338 -11.53 42.71 -11.33
#